data_AF-A0A3M0YL36-F1
#
_entry.id   AF-A0A3M0YL36-F1
#
_cell.length_a   1.000
_cell.length_b   1.000
_cell.length_c   1.000
_cell.angle_alpha   90.00
_cell.angle_beta   90.00
_cell.angle_gamma   90.00
#
_symmetry.space_group_name_H-M   'P 1'
#
loop_
_entity.id
_entity.type
_entity.pdbx_description
1 polymer ?
#
loop_
_entity_poly.entity_id
_entity_poly.type
_entity_poly.pdbx_seq_one_letter_code
_entity_poly.pdbx_strand_id
1 'polypeptide(L)'
;LLRRHDRPEEDEEGKKKKKKKSLPEPERIARQSLQTPPDLVSEPLARVLEQQGHYERAIIMYERLRLKYPEKSDFFAAKIEALKKKL
;
A
#
# COMPACT_ATOMS: atom_id res chain seq x y z
N LEU A 1 57.98 -22.02 -9.27
CA LEU A 1 57.34 -20.87 -9.96
C LEU A 1 56.05 -20.51 -9.24
N LEU A 2 55.84 -19.21 -9.08
CA LEU A 2 54.78 -18.53 -8.32
C LEU A 2 53.43 -18.53 -9.08
N ARG A 3 52.31 -18.37 -8.35
CA ARG A 3 50.99 -17.84 -8.78
C ARG A 3 50.16 -18.77 -9.70
N ARG A 4 48.84 -18.94 -9.55
CA ARG A 4 47.79 -17.99 -9.19
C ARG A 4 46.63 -18.67 -8.46
N HIS A 5 45.97 -17.90 -7.60
CA HIS A 5 44.57 -18.08 -7.24
C HIS A 5 43.72 -18.21 -8.50
N ASP A 6 42.85 -19.22 -8.54
CA ASP A 6 41.51 -19.05 -9.09
C ASP A 6 40.50 -19.59 -8.08
N ARG A 7 39.53 -18.73 -7.82
CA ARG A 7 38.37 -18.84 -6.94
C ARG A 7 37.15 -18.91 -7.91
N PRO A 8 35.93 -18.90 -7.40
CA PRO A 8 34.96 -19.99 -7.27
C PRO A 8 33.85 -20.00 -8.35
N GLU A 9 33.05 -21.08 -8.44
CA GLU A 9 31.62 -21.08 -8.86
C GLU A 9 31.00 -22.30 -8.15
N GLU A 10 30.26 -22.22 -7.02
CA GLU A 10 28.94 -21.60 -6.79
C GLU A 10 27.98 -21.77 -7.96
N ASP A 11 27.18 -22.85 -7.90
CA ASP A 11 25.84 -23.01 -8.48
C ASP A 11 25.27 -24.34 -7.92
N GLU A 12 24.10 -24.49 -7.33
CA GLU A 12 22.99 -23.58 -7.08
C GLU A 12 22.31 -24.03 -5.78
N GLU A 13 21.91 -23.05 -4.97
CA GLU A 13 21.18 -23.22 -3.73
C GLU A 13 19.87 -23.99 -3.91
N GLY A 14 19.75 -25.07 -3.14
CA GLY A 14 18.50 -25.77 -2.93
C GLY A 14 17.40 -24.85 -2.39
N LYS A 15 16.52 -24.43 -3.29
CA LYS A 15 15.05 -24.24 -3.15
C LYS A 15 14.51 -24.28 -1.71
N LYS A 16 14.81 -23.28 -0.88
CA LYS A 16 14.14 -23.10 0.44
C LYS A 16 12.75 -22.51 0.23
N LYS A 17 11.76 -23.40 0.04
CA LYS A 17 10.32 -23.09 0.23
C LYS A 17 10.12 -22.57 1.66
N LYS A 18 10.06 -21.25 1.82
CA LYS A 18 9.74 -20.60 3.10
C LYS A 18 8.35 -21.05 3.55
N LYS A 19 8.30 -21.95 4.54
CA LYS A 19 7.08 -22.33 5.26
C LYS A 19 6.47 -21.05 5.84
N LYS A 20 5.26 -20.69 5.40
CA LYS A 20 4.48 -19.59 5.98
C LYS A 20 4.17 -19.97 7.43
N LYS A 21 4.96 -19.47 8.39
CA LYS A 21 4.55 -19.46 9.81
C LYS A 21 3.34 -18.52 9.88
N SER A 22 2.15 -19.09 10.10
CA SER A 22 0.97 -18.32 10.47
C SER A 22 1.29 -17.53 11.73
N LEU A 23 1.09 -16.21 11.69
CA LEU A 23 1.27 -15.34 12.85
C LEU A 23 0.42 -15.84 14.03
N PRO A 24 0.91 -15.77 15.28
CA PRO A 24 0.12 -15.93 16.48
C PRO A 24 -1.22 -15.19 16.38
N GLU A 25 -2.30 -15.83 16.86
CA GLU A 25 -3.65 -15.27 16.85
C GLU A 25 -3.75 -13.82 17.37
N PRO A 26 -3.13 -13.43 18.51
CA PRO A 26 -3.19 -12.04 18.98
C PRO A 26 -2.56 -11.05 18.01
N GLU A 27 -1.45 -11.41 17.36
CA GLU A 27 -0.77 -10.57 16.37
C GLU A 27 -1.58 -10.46 15.07
N ARG A 28 -2.30 -11.53 14.71
CA ARG A 28 -3.19 -11.53 13.55
C ARG A 28 -4.41 -10.63 13.77
N ILE A 29 -5.05 -10.73 14.93
CA ILE A 29 -6.20 -9.89 15.32
C ILE A 29 -5.77 -8.42 15.40
N ALA A 30 -4.64 -8.12 16.04
CA ALA A 30 -4.11 -6.75 16.10
C ALA A 30 -3.88 -6.14 14.71
N ARG A 31 -3.35 -6.92 13.77
CA ARG A 31 -3.14 -6.48 12.37
C ARG A 31 -4.44 -6.31 11.59
N GLN A 32 -5.48 -7.08 11.89
CA GLN A 32 -6.79 -6.92 11.26
C GLN A 32 -7.49 -5.65 11.74
N SER A 33 -7.37 -5.32 13.03
CA SER A 33 -7.89 -4.05 13.58
C SER A 33 -7.24 -2.81 12.98
N LEU A 34 -6.00 -2.93 12.48
CA LEU A 34 -5.29 -1.84 11.78
C LEU A 34 -5.69 -1.71 10.30
N GLN A 35 -6.38 -2.70 9.73
CA GLN A 35 -6.82 -2.66 8.34
C GLN A 35 -8.14 -1.91 8.24
N THR A 36 -8.09 -0.74 7.60
CA THR A 36 -9.31 -0.02 7.23
C THR A 36 -10.12 -0.87 6.23
N PRO A 37 -11.42 -1.12 6.47
CA PRO A 37 -12.24 -1.85 5.52
C PRO A 37 -12.19 -1.18 4.15
N PRO A 38 -12.08 -1.93 3.04
CA PRO A 38 -12.03 -1.34 1.70
C PRO A 38 -13.30 -0.53 1.39
N ASP A 39 -14.43 -0.86 2.00
CA ASP A 39 -15.70 -0.16 1.77
C ASP A 39 -15.90 1.07 2.66
N LEU A 40 -15.01 1.31 3.63
CA LEU A 40 -15.07 2.50 4.48
C LEU A 40 -14.52 3.72 3.71
N VAL A 41 -15.35 4.23 2.81
CA VAL A 41 -15.08 5.42 2.00
C VAL A 41 -16.04 6.54 2.38
N SER A 42 -15.50 7.69 2.79
CA SER A 42 -16.31 8.88 3.08
C SER A 42 -15.50 10.15 2.77
N GLU A 43 -16.20 11.19 2.33
CA GLU A 43 -15.61 12.50 2.05
C GLU A 43 -14.86 13.10 3.27
N PRO A 44 -15.43 13.13 4.50
CA PRO A 44 -14.70 13.66 5.65
C PRO A 44 -13.45 12.84 5.98
N LEU A 45 -13.46 11.51 5.79
CA LEU A 45 -12.28 10.68 5.98
C LEU A 45 -11.18 11.01 4.97
N ALA A 46 -11.53 11.14 3.68
CA ALA A 46 -10.59 11.54 2.63
C ALA A 46 -9.96 12.92 2.94
N ARG A 47 -10.75 13.85 3.47
CA ARG A 47 -10.29 15.18 3.90
C ARG A 47 -9.34 15.13 5.09
N VAL A 48 -9.61 14.28 6.09
CA VAL A 48 -8.70 14.09 7.23
C VAL A 48 -7.36 13.51 6.75
N LEU A 49 -7.40 12.52 5.85
CA LEU A 49 -6.19 11.95 5.25
C LEU A 49 -5.37 12.99 4.47
N GLU A 50 -6.02 13.87 3.70
CA GLU A 50 -5.37 15.00 3.04
C GLU A 50 -4.66 15.92 4.06
N GLN A 51 -5.34 16.26 5.17
CA GLN A 51 -4.77 17.14 6.21
C GLN A 51 -3.57 16.51 6.92
N GLN A 52 -3.57 15.19 7.08
CA GLN A 52 -2.46 14.43 7.65
C GLN A 52 -1.31 14.21 6.66
N GLY A 53 -1.45 14.67 5.41
CA GLY A 53 -0.44 14.47 4.36
C GLY A 53 -0.46 13.07 3.72
N HIS A 54 -1.45 12.25 4.03
CA HIS A 54 -1.62 10.91 3.45
C HIS A 54 -2.28 10.99 2.06
N TYR A 55 -1.62 11.66 1.12
CA TYR A 55 -2.20 11.99 -0.19
C TYR A 55 -2.55 10.76 -1.03
N GLU A 56 -1.72 9.72 -1.05
CA GLU A 56 -2.02 8.48 -1.78
C GLU A 56 -3.32 7.83 -1.29
N ARG A 57 -3.50 7.74 0.04
CA ARG A 57 -4.72 7.19 0.65
C ARG A 57 -5.92 8.09 0.38
N ALA A 58 -5.75 9.41 0.43
CA ALA A 58 -6.81 10.35 0.11
C ALA A 58 -7.25 10.26 -1.37
N ILE A 59 -6.31 10.10 -2.31
CA ILE A 59 -6.60 9.89 -3.73
C ILE A 59 -7.45 8.64 -3.93
N ILE A 60 -7.04 7.50 -3.36
CA ILE A 60 -7.80 6.23 -3.46
C ILE A 60 -9.23 6.41 -2.92
N MET A 61 -9.39 7.12 -1.80
CA MET A 61 -10.71 7.40 -1.23
C MET A 61 -11.56 8.27 -2.17
N TYR A 62 -11.00 9.34 -2.72
CA TYR A 62 -11.72 10.20 -3.67
C TYR A 62 -12.06 9.49 -4.97
N GLU A 63 -11.21 8.59 -5.47
CA GLU A 63 -11.51 7.76 -6.65
C GLU A 63 -12.71 6.85 -6.40
N ARG A 64 -12.77 6.20 -5.23
CA ARG A 64 -13.94 5.38 -4.84
C ARG A 64 -15.19 6.22 -4.66
N LEU A 65 -15.08 7.41 -4.06
CA LEU A 65 -16.20 8.35 -3.90
C LEU A 65 -16.71 8.83 -5.26
N ARG A 66 -15.83 9.09 -6.23
CA ARG A 66 -16.19 9.48 -7.60
C ARG A 66 -17.06 8.43 -8.29
N LEU A 67 -16.75 7.15 -8.10
CA LEU A 67 -17.52 6.04 -8.65
C LEU A 67 -18.86 5.84 -7.92
N LYS A 68 -18.88 6.08 -6.60
CA LYS A 68 -20.07 5.91 -5.75
C LYS A 68 -21.08 7.06 -5.89
N TYR A 69 -20.60 8.27 -6.14
CA TYR A 69 -21.38 9.50 -6.21
C TYR A 69 -21.08 10.25 -7.52
N PRO A 70 -21.56 9.73 -8.67
CA PRO A 70 -21.25 10.30 -9.98
C PRO A 70 -21.72 11.75 -10.13
N GLU A 71 -22.75 12.17 -9.40
CA GLU A 71 -23.27 13.54 -9.36
C GLU A 71 -22.25 14.57 -8.82
N LYS A 72 -21.25 14.10 -8.05
CA LYS A 72 -20.14 14.90 -7.55
C LYS A 72 -18.81 14.53 -8.22
N SER A 73 -18.86 13.85 -9.35
CA SER A 73 -17.66 13.29 -9.98
C SER A 73 -16.60 14.38 -10.26
N ASP A 74 -17.01 15.53 -10.78
CA ASP A 74 -16.11 16.64 -11.11
C ASP A 74 -15.42 17.22 -9.87
N PHE A 75 -16.14 17.30 -8.75
CA PHE A 75 -15.57 17.75 -7.47
C PHE A 75 -14.46 16.81 -7.00
N PHE A 76 -14.72 15.50 -7.04
CA PHE A 76 -13.70 14.52 -6.64
C PHE A 76 -12.54 14.46 -7.62
N ALA A 77 -12.78 14.61 -8.93
CA ALA A 77 -11.73 14.68 -9.93
C ALA A 77 -10.79 15.87 -9.66
N ALA A 78 -11.33 17.06 -9.41
CA ALA A 78 -10.53 18.24 -9.06
C ALA A 78 -9.71 18.03 -7.78
N LYS A 79 -10.26 17.37 -6.76
CA LYS A 79 -9.54 17.00 -5.53
C LYS A 79 -8.38 16.05 -5.82
N ILE A 80 -8.61 15.01 -6.62
CA ILE A 80 -7.57 14.05 -7.01
C ILE A 80 -6.43 14.75 -7.74
N GLU A 81 -6.73 15.61 -8.72
CA GLU A 81 -5.71 16.36 -9.46
C GLU A 81 -4.91 17.30 -8.55
N ALA A 82 -5.59 18.01 -7.63
CA ALA A 82 -4.92 18.87 -6.67
C ALA A 82 -3.97 18.09 -5.74
N LEU A 83 -4.37 16.89 -5.31
CA LEU A 83 -3.54 16.02 -4.48
C LEU A 83 -2.36 15.42 -5.26
N LYS A 84 -2.56 15.02 -6.52
CA LYS A 84 -1.49 14.50 -7.38
C LYS A 84 -0.38 15.53 -7.61
N LYS A 85 -0.68 16.82 -7.55
CA LYS A 85 0.32 17.91 -7.63
C LYS A 85 1.13 18.10 -6.34
N LYS A 86 0.71 17.50 -5.21
CA LYS A 86 1.39 17.59 -3.91
C LYS A 86 2.27 16.38 -3.61
N LEU A 87 2.18 15.33 -4.42
CA LEU A 87 3.07 14.17 -4.42
C LEU A 87 4.32 14.46 -5.26
#